data_AF-K0K0U6-F1
#
_entry.id   AF-K0K0U6-F1
#
_cell.length_a   1.000
_cell.length_b   1.000
_cell.length_c   1.000
_cell.angle_alpha   90.00
_cell.angle_beta   90.00
_cell.angle_gamma   90.00
#
_symmetry.space_group_name_H-M   'P 1'
#
loop_
_entity.id
_entity.type
_entity.pdbx_description
1 polymer ?
#
loop_
_entity_poly.entity_id
_entity_poly.type
_entity_poly.pdbx_seq_one_letter_code
_entity_poly.pdbx_strand_id
1 'polypeptide(L)'
;MGRGGLTSRGNPISLPTLVPPTIGAPRTLADVYGPDVAVAARPALEAEVPDSRHRTTRDSLSARPIAVAGDTTLICSTGGTDPVLLAHLRDGGLPVGTDLREFRSEAEFAARVAETMSDGLRISMEYPQPTSLCPDVRAVKTAQLVGYLNNKASISTLVDPRFQARRSVVPRGDLVDAAPSEKSWVLKAATNDAHGASLDVYLHEAGEPIVLPAFTEVLGEFVVEEYLRLLRNWGIQLYVGADGVARLLAVTEQRVDEIGVYVGGRFGMVAAPPPELLAECLATTQRAADVGYRGLCSLDCAQTGDGRLVLLDLNFRITGGSIPLLALESVRPDALDGPAESLKLTVAAPMADLLADLRPALAAGGLLITSGHDTTRTDSPVRQSTLQLLVYGDDPDEVTARRAALEATAGH
;
A
#
# COMPACT_ATOMS: atom_id res chain seq x y z
N MET A 1 -8.54 -47.02 -49.30
CA MET A 1 -8.26 -47.80 -48.08
C MET A 1 -7.20 -47.08 -47.27
N GLY A 2 -7.50 -46.73 -46.01
CA GLY A 2 -6.54 -46.45 -44.94
C GLY A 2 -5.80 -45.10 -44.92
N ARG A 3 -6.45 -44.01 -44.46
CA ARG A 3 -5.77 -42.85 -43.85
C ARG A 3 -5.57 -43.17 -42.36
N GLY A 4 -4.32 -43.21 -41.88
CA GLY A 4 -3.98 -43.31 -40.46
C GLY A 4 -3.63 -41.94 -39.90
N GLY A 5 -4.52 -41.37 -39.09
CA GLY A 5 -4.25 -40.16 -38.30
C GLY A 5 -3.69 -40.52 -36.93
N LEU A 6 -2.52 -39.97 -36.59
CA LEU A 6 -2.02 -39.92 -35.22
C LEU A 6 -2.54 -38.64 -34.56
N THR A 7 -3.50 -38.79 -33.64
CA THR A 7 -3.90 -37.73 -32.72
C THR A 7 -3.02 -37.80 -31.47
N SER A 8 -2.19 -36.79 -31.25
CA SER A 8 -1.48 -36.61 -29.98
C SER A 8 -2.50 -36.19 -28.92
N ARG A 9 -2.79 -37.10 -27.98
CA ARG A 9 -3.52 -36.77 -26.75
C ARG A 9 -2.60 -35.94 -25.86
N GLY A 10 -2.81 -34.63 -25.82
CA GLY A 10 -2.27 -33.78 -24.77
C GLY A 10 -2.93 -34.18 -23.46
N ASN A 11 -2.13 -34.60 -22.47
CA ASN A 11 -2.62 -34.77 -21.12
C ASN A 11 -3.08 -33.41 -20.60
N PRO A 12 -4.32 -33.26 -20.09
CA PRO A 12 -4.71 -32.06 -19.37
C PRO A 12 -3.82 -31.96 -18.13
N ILE A 13 -3.19 -30.81 -17.95
CA ILE A 13 -2.53 -30.44 -16.71
C ILE A 13 -3.63 -30.39 -15.64
N SER A 14 -3.70 -31.43 -14.81
CA SER A 14 -4.51 -31.41 -13.60
C SER A 14 -3.92 -30.37 -12.67
N LEU A 15 -4.62 -29.24 -12.51
CA LEU A 15 -4.38 -28.31 -11.41
C LEU A 15 -4.55 -29.08 -10.10
N PRO A 16 -3.62 -28.95 -9.14
CA PRO A 16 -3.78 -29.58 -7.84
C PRO A 16 -5.05 -29.03 -7.20
N THR A 17 -5.89 -29.97 -6.78
CA THR A 17 -7.08 -29.77 -5.97
C THR A 17 -6.77 -28.81 -4.83
N LEU A 18 -7.60 -27.76 -4.70
CA LEU A 18 -7.57 -26.79 -3.61
C LEU A 18 -7.23 -27.48 -2.28
N VAL A 19 -6.13 -27.05 -1.68
CA VAL A 19 -5.72 -27.36 -0.32
C VAL A 19 -6.90 -27.04 0.62
N PRO A 20 -7.19 -27.87 1.63
CA PRO A 20 -8.31 -27.64 2.54
C PRO A 20 -8.18 -26.29 3.28
N PRO A 21 -9.31 -25.61 3.59
CA PRO A 21 -9.30 -24.29 4.19
C PRO A 21 -8.93 -24.42 5.67
N THR A 22 -7.70 -24.10 6.02
CA THR A 22 -7.29 -23.99 7.43
C THR A 22 -6.30 -22.84 7.57
N ILE A 23 -6.86 -21.63 7.54
CA ILE A 23 -6.50 -20.36 8.22
C ILE A 23 -7.51 -19.36 7.62
N GLY A 24 -8.34 -18.72 8.45
CA GLY A 24 -9.23 -17.65 7.98
C GLY A 24 -8.42 -16.50 7.37
N ALA A 25 -9.05 -15.64 6.57
CA ALA A 25 -8.36 -14.42 6.12
C ALA A 25 -7.78 -13.66 7.33
N PRO A 26 -6.55 -13.13 7.24
CA PRO A 26 -5.93 -12.43 8.35
C PRO A 26 -6.80 -11.24 8.77
N ARG A 27 -6.96 -11.05 10.07
CA ARG A 27 -7.74 -9.93 10.67
C ARG A 27 -6.82 -8.88 11.26
N THR A 28 -5.66 -9.32 11.73
CA THR A 28 -4.67 -8.52 12.41
C THR A 28 -3.30 -8.66 11.74
N LEU A 29 -2.38 -7.78 12.10
CA LEU A 29 -0.97 -7.95 11.74
C LEU A 29 -0.38 -9.21 12.38
N ALA A 30 -0.89 -9.64 13.54
CA ALA A 30 -0.39 -10.84 14.22
C ALA A 30 -0.68 -12.11 13.39
N ASP A 31 -1.81 -12.14 12.68
CA ASP A 31 -2.16 -13.24 11.77
C ASP A 31 -1.20 -13.34 10.56
N VAL A 32 -0.58 -12.21 10.17
CA VAL A 32 0.33 -12.15 9.02
C VAL A 32 1.78 -12.40 9.44
N TYR A 33 2.24 -11.66 10.45
CA TYR A 33 3.65 -11.65 10.84
C TYR A 33 3.98 -12.73 11.88
N GLY A 34 2.98 -13.19 12.63
CA GLY A 34 3.15 -14.13 13.73
C GLY A 34 3.68 -13.47 15.01
N PRO A 35 3.91 -14.27 16.06
CA PRO A 35 4.50 -13.80 17.31
C PRO A 35 5.96 -13.38 17.10
N ASP A 36 6.52 -12.67 18.08
CA ASP A 36 7.93 -12.26 18.15
C ASP A 36 8.40 -11.32 17.01
N VAL A 37 7.45 -10.74 16.27
CA VAL A 37 7.70 -9.74 15.24
C VAL A 37 7.07 -8.40 15.63
N ALA A 38 7.89 -7.36 15.61
CA ALA A 38 7.42 -5.98 15.64
C ALA A 38 7.31 -5.42 14.21
N VAL A 39 6.40 -4.46 13.99
CA VAL A 39 6.22 -3.80 12.69
C VAL A 39 6.58 -2.32 12.79
N ALA A 40 7.31 -1.82 11.78
CA ALA A 40 7.62 -0.41 11.61
C ALA A 40 7.30 0.03 10.18
N ALA A 41 6.21 0.80 10.04
CA ALA A 41 5.70 1.27 8.75
C ALA A 41 6.19 2.68 8.37
N ARG A 42 7.28 3.16 8.97
CA ARG A 42 7.82 4.50 8.71
C ARG A 42 8.88 4.44 7.60
N PRO A 43 8.78 5.24 6.53
CA PRO A 43 9.87 5.40 5.56
C PRO A 43 11.13 5.99 6.20
N ALA A 44 12.32 5.72 5.66
CA ALA A 44 13.60 6.28 6.12
C ALA A 44 13.74 7.77 5.80
N LEU A 45 14.53 8.48 6.63
CA LEU A 45 14.84 9.90 6.40
C LEU A 45 16.08 9.95 5.52
N GLU A 46 15.95 10.55 4.35
CA GLU A 46 17.09 10.84 3.50
C GLU A 46 18.05 11.77 4.24
N ALA A 47 19.32 11.38 4.31
CA ALA A 47 20.33 12.06 5.12
C ALA A 47 20.57 13.53 4.73
N GLU A 48 20.14 13.94 3.53
CA GLU A 48 20.33 15.28 2.97
C GLU A 48 19.05 16.12 2.95
N VAL A 49 17.92 15.56 3.38
CA VAL A 49 16.64 16.26 3.43
C VAL A 49 16.46 16.88 4.81
N PRO A 50 16.13 18.18 4.93
CA PRO A 50 15.82 18.78 6.22
C PRO A 50 14.75 17.97 6.96
N ASP A 51 14.97 17.70 8.25
CA ASP A 51 14.07 16.91 9.14
C ASP A 51 12.57 17.27 9.05
N SER A 52 12.23 18.45 8.56
CA SER A 52 10.87 18.95 8.42
C SER A 52 10.18 18.59 7.11
N ARG A 53 10.91 18.30 6.02
CA ARG A 53 10.30 18.08 4.71
C ARG A 53 9.67 16.68 4.66
N HIS A 54 8.37 16.61 4.41
CA HIS A 54 7.58 15.35 4.32
C HIS A 54 7.49 14.48 5.58
N ARG A 55 8.05 14.91 6.73
CA ARG A 55 8.00 14.18 8.00
C ARG A 55 6.57 13.84 8.44
N THR A 56 5.65 14.78 8.34
CA THR A 56 4.23 14.55 8.68
C THR A 56 3.64 13.34 7.94
N THR A 57 3.89 13.23 6.63
CA THR A 57 3.41 12.10 5.82
C THR A 57 4.01 10.78 6.30
N ARG A 58 5.31 10.77 6.60
CA ARG A 58 6.04 9.57 7.00
C ARG A 58 5.64 9.09 8.39
N ASP A 59 5.53 10.01 9.34
CA ASP A 59 5.07 9.72 10.70
C ASP A 59 3.61 9.24 10.68
N SER A 60 2.77 9.81 9.81
CA SER A 60 1.39 9.33 9.62
C SER A 60 1.32 7.88 9.12
N LEU A 61 2.24 7.46 8.25
CA LEU A 61 2.31 6.08 7.76
C LEU A 61 2.63 5.08 8.88
N SER A 62 3.49 5.47 9.83
CA SER A 62 3.82 4.63 10.99
C SER A 62 2.64 4.38 11.92
N ALA A 63 1.65 5.27 11.94
CA ALA A 63 0.46 5.16 12.77
C ALA A 63 -0.66 4.33 12.12
N ARG A 64 -0.67 4.17 10.79
CA ARG A 64 -1.72 3.43 10.08
C ARG A 64 -1.99 2.03 10.62
N PRO A 65 -0.98 1.21 10.95
CA PRO A 65 -1.23 -0.16 11.35
C PRO A 65 -1.86 -0.30 12.75
N ILE A 66 -1.94 0.77 13.56
CA ILE A 66 -2.44 0.74 14.94
C ILE A 66 -3.83 0.10 15.04
N ALA A 67 -4.72 0.43 14.09
CA ALA A 67 -6.10 -0.04 14.07
C ALA A 67 -6.23 -1.57 13.99
N VAL A 68 -5.24 -2.27 13.44
CA VAL A 68 -5.32 -3.71 13.17
C VAL A 68 -4.12 -4.47 13.70
N ALA A 69 -3.38 -3.89 14.65
CA ALA A 69 -2.15 -4.49 15.15
C ALA A 69 -2.40 -5.80 15.92
N GLY A 70 -3.53 -5.89 16.63
CA GLY A 70 -3.77 -6.94 17.62
C GLY A 70 -2.65 -6.98 18.64
N ASP A 71 -2.04 -8.16 18.82
CA ASP A 71 -0.91 -8.39 19.73
C ASP A 71 0.46 -8.01 19.12
N THR A 72 0.49 -7.49 17.89
CA THR A 72 1.74 -7.10 17.23
C THR A 72 2.30 -5.82 17.86
N THR A 73 3.55 -5.88 18.34
CA THR A 73 4.31 -4.69 18.75
C THR A 73 4.47 -3.72 17.57
N LEU A 74 4.10 -2.45 17.76
CA LEU A 74 4.26 -1.42 16.74
C LEU A 74 5.24 -0.34 17.17
N ILE A 75 6.14 0.05 16.26
CA ILE A 75 6.93 1.28 16.39
C ILE A 75 6.20 2.37 15.61
N CYS A 76 5.56 3.32 16.31
CA CYS A 76 4.65 4.28 15.71
C CYS A 76 4.79 5.69 16.30
N SER A 77 4.46 6.70 15.49
CA SER A 77 4.48 8.09 15.92
C SER A 77 3.41 8.35 16.99
N THR A 78 3.74 9.14 18.01
CA THR A 78 2.80 9.64 19.05
C THR A 78 1.59 10.38 18.47
N GLY A 79 1.71 10.94 17.26
CA GLY A 79 0.58 11.51 16.53
C GLY A 79 -0.58 10.53 16.30
N GLY A 80 -0.32 9.22 16.21
CA GLY A 80 -1.35 8.20 16.00
C GLY A 80 -1.96 7.63 17.29
N THR A 81 -1.45 8.02 18.44
CA THR A 81 -1.76 7.36 19.72
C THR A 81 -2.57 8.23 20.66
N ASP A 82 -3.34 9.16 20.08
CA ASP A 82 -4.26 9.96 20.88
C ASP A 82 -5.28 9.08 21.64
N PRO A 83 -5.42 9.20 22.97
CA PRO A 83 -6.33 8.34 23.72
C PRO A 83 -7.77 8.38 23.24
N VAL A 84 -8.25 9.54 22.76
CA VAL A 84 -9.61 9.68 22.23
C VAL A 84 -9.73 8.98 20.88
N LEU A 85 -8.75 9.15 20.00
CA LEU A 85 -8.67 8.40 18.74
C LEU A 85 -8.62 6.88 18.98
N LEU A 86 -7.74 6.42 19.88
CA LEU A 86 -7.60 5.00 20.21
C LEU A 86 -8.89 4.43 20.81
N ALA A 87 -9.59 5.20 21.64
CA ALA A 87 -10.90 4.82 22.15
C ALA A 87 -11.91 4.65 21.01
N HIS A 88 -12.00 5.60 20.07
CA HIS A 88 -12.89 5.47 18.91
C HIS A 88 -12.59 4.25 18.04
N LEU A 89 -11.31 3.94 17.82
CA LEU A 89 -10.93 2.73 17.08
C LEU A 89 -11.41 1.46 17.81
N ARG A 90 -11.19 1.38 19.13
CA ARG A 90 -11.62 0.24 19.95
C ARG A 90 -13.14 0.11 20.03
N ASP A 91 -13.84 1.22 20.22
CA ASP A 91 -15.31 1.28 20.26
C ASP A 91 -15.92 0.87 18.91
N GLY A 92 -15.19 1.08 17.81
CA GLY A 92 -15.51 0.56 16.48
C GLY A 92 -15.31 -0.96 16.32
N GLY A 93 -14.85 -1.65 17.36
CA GLY A 93 -14.62 -3.10 17.36
C GLY A 93 -13.26 -3.52 16.80
N LEU A 94 -12.35 -2.57 16.56
CA LEU A 94 -11.07 -2.87 15.94
C LEU A 94 -10.07 -3.50 16.93
N PRO A 95 -9.21 -4.43 16.47
CA PRO A 95 -8.15 -5.02 17.27
C PRO A 95 -6.96 -4.06 17.38
N VAL A 96 -7.19 -2.95 18.07
CA VAL A 96 -6.21 -1.87 18.27
C VAL A 96 -5.01 -2.39 19.06
N GLY A 97 -3.81 -2.06 18.59
CA GLY A 97 -2.55 -2.43 19.25
C GLY A 97 -2.48 -2.03 20.72
N THR A 98 -1.88 -2.90 21.52
CA THR A 98 -1.68 -2.71 22.96
C THR A 98 -0.21 -2.44 23.32
N ASP A 99 0.74 -2.96 22.54
CA ASP A 99 2.18 -2.65 22.64
C ASP A 99 2.58 -1.62 21.57
N LEU A 100 2.43 -0.33 21.92
CA LEU A 100 2.76 0.80 21.04
C LEU A 100 4.05 1.46 21.54
N ARG A 101 5.13 1.28 20.78
CA ARG A 101 6.45 1.87 21.02
C ARG A 101 6.54 3.24 20.36
N GLU A 102 6.10 4.23 21.13
CA GLU A 102 5.88 5.57 20.61
C GLU A 102 7.19 6.35 20.40
N PHE A 103 7.21 7.16 19.34
CA PHE A 103 8.25 8.16 19.12
C PHE A 103 7.65 9.50 18.66
N ARG A 104 8.32 10.59 19.03
CA ARG A 104 8.03 11.95 18.57
C ARG A 104 9.07 12.45 17.57
N SER A 105 10.30 11.97 17.69
CA SER A 105 11.50 12.42 16.95
C SER A 105 12.27 11.27 16.30
N GLU A 106 13.22 11.61 15.42
CA GLU A 106 14.13 10.64 14.80
C GLU A 106 14.99 9.89 15.82
N ALA A 107 15.49 10.60 16.83
CA ALA A 107 16.28 10.00 17.91
C ALA A 107 15.45 9.02 18.74
N GLU A 108 14.19 9.37 19.05
CA GLU A 108 13.28 8.47 19.73
C GLU A 108 12.91 7.27 18.85
N PHE A 109 12.69 7.46 17.55
CA PHE A 109 12.46 6.36 16.61
C PHE A 109 13.61 5.36 16.64
N ALA A 110 14.85 5.84 16.57
CA ALA A 110 16.03 4.97 16.67
C ALA A 110 16.13 4.26 18.03
N ALA A 111 15.81 4.95 19.12
CA ALA A 111 15.76 4.35 20.46
C ALA A 111 14.71 3.24 20.55
N ARG A 112 13.51 3.44 19.99
CA ARG A 112 12.44 2.43 19.95
C ARG A 112 12.85 1.21 19.12
N VAL A 113 13.53 1.40 18.00
CA VAL A 113 14.09 0.30 17.20
C VAL A 113 15.12 -0.51 18.01
N ALA A 114 16.04 0.17 18.71
CA ALA A 114 17.04 -0.49 19.54
C ALA A 114 16.44 -1.25 20.73
N GLU A 115 15.42 -0.68 21.37
CA GLU A 115 14.64 -1.30 22.44
C GLU A 115 13.97 -2.59 21.96
N THR A 116 13.30 -2.55 20.80
CA THR A 116 12.65 -3.72 20.19
C THR A 116 13.61 -4.86 19.91
N MET A 117 14.80 -4.55 19.38
CA MET A 117 15.83 -5.57 19.17
C MET A 117 16.40 -6.13 20.47
N SER A 118 16.48 -5.29 21.52
CA SER A 118 16.97 -5.70 22.85
C SER A 118 16.00 -6.62 23.56
N ASP A 119 14.70 -6.45 23.34
CA ASP A 119 13.64 -7.35 23.81
C ASP A 119 13.59 -8.68 23.04
N GLY A 120 14.47 -8.87 22.05
CA GLY A 120 14.61 -10.11 21.28
C GLY A 120 13.69 -10.20 20.07
N LEU A 121 12.86 -9.18 19.81
CA LEU A 121 11.95 -9.17 18.67
C LEU A 121 12.69 -8.96 17.35
N ARG A 122 12.19 -9.59 16.28
CA ARG A 122 12.57 -9.25 14.91
C ARG A 122 11.69 -8.11 14.41
N ILE A 123 12.20 -7.28 13.51
CA ILE A 123 11.46 -6.13 13.01
C ILE A 123 11.12 -6.30 11.53
N SER A 124 9.84 -6.24 11.21
CA SER A 124 9.37 -6.03 9.83
C SER A 124 9.40 -4.54 9.51
N MET A 125 10.47 -4.13 8.84
CA MET A 125 10.57 -2.78 8.26
C MET A 125 9.80 -2.76 6.95
N GLU A 126 8.71 -2.00 6.87
CA GLU A 126 7.89 -1.91 5.64
C GLU A 126 8.52 -1.00 4.58
N TYR A 127 9.57 -0.28 4.95
CA TYR A 127 10.36 0.54 4.07
C TYR A 127 11.84 0.22 4.29
N PRO A 128 12.69 0.36 3.27
CA PRO A 128 14.13 0.20 3.43
C PRO A 128 14.65 1.15 4.50
N GLN A 129 15.45 0.62 5.43
CA GLN A 129 16.08 1.38 6.51
C GLN A 129 17.58 1.13 6.50
N PRO A 130 18.41 2.08 6.96
CA PRO A 130 19.85 1.85 7.10
C PRO A 130 20.13 0.63 7.98
N THR A 131 21.08 -0.22 7.58
CA THR A 131 21.48 -1.40 8.37
C THR A 131 22.15 -1.02 9.69
N SER A 132 22.64 0.23 9.81
CA SER A 132 23.09 0.81 11.08
C SER A 132 21.95 1.04 12.07
N LEU A 133 20.72 1.25 11.59
CA LEU A 133 19.52 1.39 12.41
C LEU A 133 18.93 0.01 12.78
N CYS A 134 18.76 -0.85 11.77
CA CYS A 134 18.27 -2.22 11.96
C CYS A 134 19.10 -3.19 11.11
N PRO A 135 20.03 -3.95 11.71
CA PRO A 135 20.81 -4.94 11.00
C PRO A 135 19.94 -6.06 10.42
N ASP A 136 20.28 -6.58 9.25
CA ASP A 136 19.48 -7.59 8.54
C ASP A 136 19.19 -8.86 9.38
N VAL A 137 20.11 -9.25 10.27
CA VAL A 137 19.91 -10.40 11.18
C VAL A 137 18.77 -10.19 12.18
N ARG A 138 18.39 -8.93 12.46
CA ARG A 138 17.26 -8.55 13.30
C ARG A 138 16.01 -8.20 12.48
N ALA A 139 16.13 -8.12 11.16
CA ALA A 139 15.00 -7.83 10.29
C ALA A 139 14.25 -9.12 9.91
N VAL A 140 12.94 -9.00 9.68
CA VAL A 140 12.13 -10.07 9.06
C VAL A 140 12.51 -10.24 7.58
N LYS A 141 12.76 -9.11 6.92
CA LYS A 141 13.14 -8.96 5.51
C LYS A 141 14.23 -7.89 5.40
N THR A 142 15.23 -8.10 4.56
CA THR A 142 16.38 -7.17 4.45
C THR A 142 15.96 -5.85 3.80
N ALA A 143 16.64 -4.76 4.15
CA ALA A 143 16.37 -3.45 3.54
C ALA A 143 16.61 -3.48 2.01
N GLN A 144 17.64 -4.20 1.56
CA GLN A 144 17.93 -4.39 0.14
C GLN A 144 16.79 -5.08 -0.59
N LEU A 145 16.20 -6.12 0.00
CA LEU A 145 15.09 -6.84 -0.61
C LEU A 145 13.86 -5.94 -0.72
N VAL A 146 13.48 -5.24 0.35
CA VAL A 146 12.34 -4.31 0.33
C VAL A 146 12.53 -3.24 -0.73
N GLY A 147 13.74 -2.68 -0.82
CA GLY A 147 14.06 -1.63 -1.80
C GLY A 147 13.98 -2.15 -3.23
N TYR A 148 14.58 -3.30 -3.49
CA TYR A 148 14.53 -3.95 -4.80
C TYR A 148 13.08 -4.22 -5.25
N LEU A 149 12.27 -4.82 -4.37
CA LEU A 149 10.89 -5.19 -4.68
C LEU A 149 9.96 -3.98 -4.91
N ASN A 150 10.27 -2.82 -4.34
CA ASN A 150 9.50 -1.59 -4.54
C ASN A 150 10.14 -0.67 -5.61
N ASN A 151 11.32 -1.01 -6.13
CA ASN A 151 11.95 -0.27 -7.22
C ASN A 151 11.22 -0.59 -8.53
N LYS A 152 10.66 0.43 -9.18
CA LYS A 152 9.88 0.28 -10.41
C LYS A 152 10.70 -0.25 -11.59
N ALA A 153 12.03 -0.10 -11.55
CA ALA A 153 12.93 -0.72 -12.52
C ALA A 153 12.98 -2.25 -12.41
N SER A 154 12.65 -2.82 -11.25
CA SER A 154 12.71 -4.28 -11.00
C SER A 154 11.58 -5.07 -11.67
N ILE A 155 10.49 -4.41 -12.10
CA ILE A 155 9.31 -5.08 -12.67
C ILE A 155 9.69 -6.00 -13.83
N SER A 156 10.66 -5.60 -14.67
CA SER A 156 11.12 -6.38 -15.82
C SER A 156 11.74 -7.74 -15.44
N THR A 157 12.21 -7.87 -14.20
CA THR A 157 12.82 -9.08 -13.65
C THR A 157 11.82 -9.95 -12.87
N LEU A 158 10.76 -9.33 -12.36
CA LEU A 158 9.82 -9.92 -11.40
C LEU A 158 8.44 -10.17 -11.97
N VAL A 159 8.15 -9.75 -13.20
CA VAL A 159 6.83 -9.93 -13.84
C VAL A 159 7.02 -10.59 -15.19
N ASP A 160 6.14 -11.49 -15.60
CA ASP A 160 6.14 -12.05 -16.95
C ASP A 160 6.00 -10.92 -17.98
N PRO A 161 6.87 -10.84 -19.02
CA PRO A 161 6.84 -9.78 -20.03
C PRO A 161 5.49 -9.52 -20.68
N ARG A 162 4.60 -10.52 -20.73
CA ARG A 162 3.24 -10.38 -21.27
C ARG A 162 2.38 -9.39 -20.49
N PHE A 163 2.68 -9.21 -19.20
CA PHE A 163 1.96 -8.30 -18.30
C PHE A 163 2.74 -7.00 -18.04
N GLN A 164 3.74 -6.68 -18.85
CA GLN A 164 4.52 -5.45 -18.70
C GLN A 164 4.07 -4.41 -19.72
N ALA A 165 4.07 -3.14 -19.31
CA ALA A 165 4.06 -2.03 -20.24
C ALA A 165 5.40 -1.94 -20.96
N ARG A 166 5.41 -1.41 -22.19
CA ARG A 166 6.67 -1.07 -22.87
C ARG A 166 7.37 0.02 -22.06
N ARG A 167 8.60 -0.26 -21.64
CA ARG A 167 9.38 0.64 -20.79
C ARG A 167 10.87 0.47 -20.99
N SER A 168 11.63 1.49 -20.59
CA SER A 168 13.08 1.46 -20.49
C SER A 168 13.53 2.16 -19.21
N VAL A 169 14.61 1.66 -18.61
CA VAL A 169 15.33 2.40 -17.56
C VAL A 169 16.34 3.29 -18.27
N VAL A 170 16.34 4.59 -17.95
CA VAL A 170 17.18 5.59 -18.61
C VAL A 170 17.90 6.44 -17.56
N PRO A 171 19.16 6.82 -17.80
CA PRO A 171 19.87 7.75 -16.92
C PRO A 171 19.33 9.18 -17.12
N ARG A 172 19.54 10.04 -16.11
CA ARG A 172 19.11 11.46 -16.13
C ARG A 172 19.53 12.20 -17.40
N GLY A 173 20.74 11.95 -17.88
CA GLY A 173 21.29 12.61 -19.07
C GLY A 173 20.52 12.33 -20.36
N ASP A 174 19.81 11.20 -20.43
CA ASP A 174 19.12 10.73 -21.63
C ASP A 174 17.60 10.99 -21.56
N LEU A 175 17.10 11.59 -20.47
CA LEU A 175 15.67 11.80 -20.26
C LEU A 175 15.00 12.61 -21.38
N VAL A 176 15.68 13.64 -21.89
CA VAL A 176 15.13 14.51 -22.94
C VAL A 176 14.85 13.73 -24.22
N ASP A 177 15.75 12.81 -24.58
CA ASP A 177 15.62 11.98 -25.79
C ASP A 177 14.63 10.83 -25.59
N ALA A 178 14.61 10.25 -24.38
CA ALA A 178 13.74 9.13 -24.03
C ALA A 178 12.26 9.54 -23.83
N ALA A 179 12.03 10.78 -23.39
CA ALA A 179 10.72 11.28 -22.98
C ALA A 179 10.34 12.56 -23.77
N PRO A 180 10.15 12.44 -25.10
CA PRO A 180 9.95 13.61 -25.96
C PRO A 180 8.54 14.20 -25.80
N SER A 181 8.39 15.51 -25.98
CA SER A 181 7.15 16.22 -25.66
C SER A 181 5.99 15.90 -26.59
N GLU A 182 6.25 15.46 -27.83
CA GLU A 182 5.22 15.12 -28.81
C GLU A 182 4.54 13.75 -28.58
N LYS A 183 4.95 13.01 -27.55
CA LYS A 183 4.38 11.69 -27.20
C LYS A 183 3.88 11.70 -25.77
N SER A 184 2.83 10.93 -25.50
CA SER A 184 2.42 10.66 -24.12
C SER A 184 3.29 9.56 -23.52
N TRP A 185 3.72 9.74 -22.28
CA TRP A 185 4.54 8.78 -21.55
C TRP A 185 4.32 8.89 -20.05
N VAL A 186 4.81 7.90 -19.31
CA VAL A 186 4.85 7.89 -17.86
C VAL A 186 6.30 7.85 -17.42
N LEU A 187 6.68 8.80 -16.57
CA LEU A 187 7.98 8.81 -15.92
C LEU A 187 7.81 8.32 -14.49
N LYS A 188 8.63 7.36 -14.08
CA LYS A 188 8.63 6.88 -12.70
C LYS A 188 10.03 6.85 -12.12
N ALA A 189 10.14 7.03 -10.80
CA ALA A 189 11.41 6.93 -10.10
C ALA A 189 11.99 5.50 -10.18
N ALA A 190 13.25 5.37 -10.59
CA ALA A 190 14.01 4.12 -10.50
C ALA A 190 14.93 4.20 -9.27
N THR A 191 14.40 3.87 -8.11
CA THR A 191 15.14 3.92 -6.84
C THR A 191 14.73 2.78 -5.92
N ASN A 192 15.67 2.37 -5.08
CA ASN A 192 15.41 1.42 -4.00
C ASN A 192 14.77 2.11 -2.79
N ASP A 193 14.61 3.43 -2.78
CA ASP A 193 13.82 4.13 -1.78
C ASP A 193 12.34 3.85 -2.08
N ALA A 194 11.67 3.13 -1.18
CA ALA A 194 10.26 2.81 -1.37
C ALA A 194 9.40 4.05 -1.12
N HIS A 195 8.77 4.56 -2.18
CA HIS A 195 7.88 5.72 -2.13
C HIS A 195 6.40 5.30 -2.20
N GLY A 196 5.48 6.23 -1.95
CA GLY A 196 4.04 6.00 -2.07
C GLY A 196 3.26 7.28 -2.41
N ALA A 197 1.95 7.14 -2.62
CA ALA A 197 1.01 8.23 -2.93
C ALA A 197 1.31 8.99 -4.25
N SER A 198 1.75 8.26 -5.29
CA SER A 198 2.05 8.81 -6.62
C SER A 198 3.13 9.91 -6.66
N LEU A 199 3.87 10.14 -5.57
CA LEU A 199 4.93 11.16 -5.50
C LEU A 199 6.15 10.84 -6.38
N ASP A 200 6.21 9.62 -6.89
CA ASP A 200 7.30 9.05 -7.68
C ASP A 200 6.86 8.66 -9.11
N VAL A 201 5.73 9.22 -9.56
CA VAL A 201 5.15 9.02 -10.88
C VAL A 201 4.74 10.37 -11.48
N TYR A 202 4.99 10.57 -12.77
CA TYR A 202 4.55 11.72 -13.54
C TYR A 202 3.97 11.25 -14.88
N LEU A 203 2.75 11.72 -15.17
CA LEU A 203 2.04 11.46 -16.41
C LEU A 203 2.23 12.66 -17.34
N HIS A 204 2.74 12.41 -18.54
CA HIS A 204 2.88 13.42 -19.57
C HIS A 204 1.95 13.11 -20.75
N GLU A 205 1.23 14.12 -21.20
CA GLU A 205 0.38 14.04 -22.39
C GLU A 205 1.05 14.71 -23.59
N ALA A 206 0.95 14.08 -24.75
CA ALA A 206 1.53 14.57 -26.00
C ALA A 206 1.13 16.03 -26.29
N GLY A 207 2.13 16.89 -26.48
CA GLY A 207 1.94 18.30 -26.81
C GLY A 207 1.89 19.24 -25.60
N GLU A 208 1.77 18.72 -24.38
CA GLU A 208 1.82 19.53 -23.17
C GLU A 208 3.26 19.98 -22.83
N PRO A 209 3.43 21.07 -22.08
CA PRO A 209 4.73 21.44 -21.54
C PRO A 209 5.22 20.39 -20.53
N ILE A 210 6.46 19.91 -20.69
CA ILE A 210 7.09 19.02 -19.72
C ILE A 210 7.51 19.85 -18.50
N VAL A 211 6.89 19.57 -17.36
CA VAL A 211 7.30 20.12 -16.06
C VAL A 211 7.79 18.95 -15.22
N LEU A 212 9.10 18.75 -15.22
CA LEU A 212 9.69 17.61 -14.51
C LEU A 212 9.41 17.71 -13.00
N PRO A 213 8.97 16.62 -12.37
CA PRO A 213 8.66 16.60 -10.94
C PRO A 213 9.93 16.66 -10.09
N ALA A 214 9.79 17.04 -8.83
CA ALA A 214 10.89 17.25 -7.90
C ALA A 214 11.80 16.02 -7.71
N PHE A 215 11.25 14.80 -7.81
CA PHE A 215 12.07 13.58 -7.70
C PHE A 215 13.13 13.47 -8.79
N THR A 216 12.94 14.15 -9.93
CA THR A 216 13.96 14.16 -10.99
C THR A 216 15.22 14.89 -10.56
N GLU A 217 15.13 15.87 -9.66
CA GLU A 217 16.27 16.67 -9.21
C GLU A 217 17.31 15.87 -8.43
N VAL A 218 16.88 14.77 -7.79
CA VAL A 218 17.70 13.97 -6.87
C VAL A 218 18.05 12.58 -7.40
N LEU A 219 17.35 12.08 -8.43
CA LEU A 219 17.57 10.74 -8.97
C LEU A 219 18.48 10.73 -10.20
N GLY A 220 19.29 9.67 -10.30
CA GLY A 220 20.19 9.42 -11.42
C GLY A 220 19.57 8.59 -12.56
N GLU A 221 18.53 7.81 -12.26
CA GLU A 221 17.88 6.90 -13.21
C GLU A 221 16.35 6.95 -13.07
N PHE A 222 15.67 6.63 -14.17
CA PHE A 222 14.22 6.71 -14.29
C PHE A 222 13.67 5.59 -15.14
N VAL A 223 12.43 5.19 -14.87
CA VAL A 223 11.65 4.37 -15.80
C VAL A 223 10.85 5.31 -16.69
N VAL A 224 11.07 5.22 -18.00
CA VAL A 224 10.17 5.82 -19.01
C VAL A 224 9.31 4.71 -19.59
N GLU A 225 8.01 4.86 -19.48
CA GLU A 225 7.01 3.85 -19.84
C GLU A 225 5.98 4.44 -20.80
N GLU A 226 5.40 3.59 -21.65
CA GLU A 226 4.30 4.01 -22.51
C GLU A 226 3.10 4.50 -21.68
N TYR A 227 2.43 5.54 -22.17
CA TYR A 227 1.17 5.98 -21.57
C TYR A 227 0.05 4.98 -21.90
N LEU A 228 -0.59 4.42 -20.88
CA LEU A 228 -1.66 3.45 -21.03
C LEU A 228 -3.03 4.08 -20.77
N ARG A 229 -3.96 3.89 -21.71
CA ARG A 229 -5.37 4.25 -21.50
C ARG A 229 -6.09 3.12 -20.78
N LEU A 230 -6.30 3.31 -19.48
CA LEU A 230 -6.84 2.28 -18.59
C LEU A 230 -8.37 2.22 -18.69
N LEU A 231 -8.92 1.02 -18.81
CA LEU A 231 -10.34 0.70 -18.67
C LEU A 231 -10.69 0.31 -17.23
N ARG A 232 -9.77 -0.39 -16.56
CA ARG A 232 -9.86 -0.80 -15.16
C ARG A 232 -8.50 -0.64 -14.50
N ASN A 233 -8.51 -0.27 -13.21
CA ASN A 233 -7.32 -0.17 -12.38
C ASN A 233 -7.59 -0.87 -11.03
N TRP A 234 -6.86 -1.93 -10.75
CA TRP A 234 -6.99 -2.79 -9.60
C TRP A 234 -5.80 -2.65 -8.66
N GLY A 235 -6.07 -2.76 -7.36
CA GLY A 235 -5.06 -3.07 -6.35
C GLY A 235 -5.25 -4.52 -5.90
N ILE A 236 -4.37 -5.42 -6.30
CA ILE A 236 -4.41 -6.82 -5.85
C ILE A 236 -3.69 -6.88 -4.51
N GLN A 237 -4.43 -7.11 -3.42
CA GLN A 237 -3.89 -7.15 -2.07
C GLN A 237 -3.49 -8.59 -1.74
N LEU A 238 -2.23 -8.80 -1.37
CA LEU A 238 -1.68 -10.11 -1.05
C LEU A 238 -0.90 -10.07 0.26
N TYR A 239 -0.58 -11.25 0.78
CA TYR A 239 0.37 -11.38 1.88
C TYR A 239 1.19 -12.67 1.77
N VAL A 240 2.33 -12.67 2.46
CA VAL A 240 3.20 -13.83 2.64
C VAL A 240 3.45 -14.00 4.14
N GLY A 241 2.83 -15.02 4.72
CA GLY A 241 3.03 -15.39 6.13
C GLY A 241 4.38 -16.07 6.37
N ALA A 242 4.64 -16.46 7.61
CA ALA A 242 5.91 -17.09 8.01
C ALA A 242 6.30 -18.33 7.17
N ASP A 243 5.30 -19.07 6.69
CA ASP A 243 5.48 -20.26 5.84
C ASP A 243 5.99 -19.96 4.41
N GLY A 244 6.06 -18.70 4.01
CA GLY A 244 6.57 -18.30 2.71
C GLY A 244 5.63 -18.55 1.54
N VAL A 245 4.34 -18.78 1.82
CA VAL A 245 3.34 -18.99 0.77
C VAL A 245 2.58 -17.69 0.50
N ALA A 246 2.62 -17.24 -0.76
CA ALA A 246 1.84 -16.11 -1.23
C ALA A 246 0.35 -16.41 -1.25
N ARG A 247 -0.46 -15.50 -0.72
CA ARG A 247 -1.91 -15.63 -0.63
C ARG A 247 -2.59 -14.35 -1.06
N LEU A 248 -3.70 -14.50 -1.76
CA LEU A 248 -4.61 -13.40 -2.05
C LEU A 248 -5.33 -13.00 -0.76
N LEU A 249 -5.34 -11.71 -0.45
CA LEU A 249 -6.18 -11.12 0.58
C LEU A 249 -7.49 -10.62 -0.03
N ALA A 250 -7.41 -9.75 -1.03
CA ALA A 250 -8.57 -9.20 -1.72
C ALA A 250 -8.21 -8.60 -3.08
N VAL A 251 -9.23 -8.38 -3.90
CA VAL A 251 -9.17 -7.52 -5.08
C VAL A 251 -9.84 -6.20 -4.73
N THR A 252 -9.18 -5.09 -5.03
CA THR A 252 -9.73 -3.74 -4.86
C THR A 252 -9.65 -2.97 -6.18
N GLU A 253 -10.43 -1.92 -6.36
CA GLU A 253 -10.23 -0.95 -7.44
C GLU A 253 -9.55 0.30 -6.91
N GLN A 254 -8.59 0.84 -7.65
CA GLN A 254 -7.94 2.09 -7.30
C GLN A 254 -8.73 3.27 -7.85
N ARG A 255 -9.02 4.25 -7.00
CA ARG A 255 -9.51 5.57 -7.42
C ARG A 255 -8.30 6.46 -7.62
N VAL A 256 -8.14 6.94 -8.85
CA VAL A 256 -7.17 7.95 -9.22
C VAL A 256 -7.91 9.18 -9.73
N ASP A 257 -7.38 10.36 -9.48
CA ASP A 257 -7.93 11.60 -10.04
C ASP A 257 -7.49 11.80 -11.51
N GLU A 258 -7.88 12.93 -12.09
CA GLU A 258 -7.64 13.27 -13.50
C GLU A 258 -6.15 13.36 -13.86
N ILE A 259 -5.27 13.60 -12.88
CA ILE A 259 -3.82 13.67 -13.08
C ILE A 259 -3.10 12.39 -12.62
N GLY A 260 -3.85 11.33 -12.30
CA GLY A 260 -3.32 10.01 -11.94
C GLY A 260 -2.87 9.88 -10.48
N VAL A 261 -3.25 10.79 -9.60
CA VAL A 261 -2.95 10.70 -8.17
C VAL A 261 -3.95 9.78 -7.48
N TYR A 262 -3.44 8.86 -6.67
CA TYR A 262 -4.29 7.97 -5.86
C TYR A 262 -5.07 8.74 -4.78
N VAL A 263 -6.40 8.61 -4.80
CA VAL A 263 -7.32 9.28 -3.85
C VAL A 263 -8.12 8.31 -2.97
N GLY A 264 -7.93 7.00 -3.15
CA GLY A 264 -8.57 5.96 -2.35
C GLY A 264 -8.79 4.66 -3.10
N GLY A 265 -9.33 3.65 -2.44
CA GLY A 265 -9.73 2.39 -3.04
C GLY A 265 -11.22 2.11 -2.88
N ARG A 266 -11.76 1.30 -3.78
CA ARG A 266 -13.05 0.60 -3.63
C ARG A 266 -12.81 -0.85 -3.28
N PHE A 267 -13.64 -1.38 -2.39
CA PHE A 267 -13.55 -2.72 -1.83
C PHE A 267 -14.88 -3.45 -1.99
N GLY A 268 -14.83 -4.79 -1.93
CA GLY A 268 -15.99 -5.66 -2.06
C GLY A 268 -16.49 -5.77 -3.49
N MET A 269 -17.59 -5.09 -3.83
CA MET A 269 -18.24 -5.14 -5.15
C MET A 269 -17.42 -4.46 -6.27
N VAL A 270 -16.27 -5.02 -6.60
CA VAL A 270 -15.39 -4.57 -7.69
C VAL A 270 -15.38 -5.58 -8.83
N ALA A 271 -15.07 -5.11 -10.05
CA ALA A 271 -14.94 -6.03 -11.18
C ALA A 271 -13.75 -6.97 -10.95
N ALA A 272 -13.96 -8.28 -11.06
CA ALA A 272 -12.88 -9.25 -10.91
C ALA A 272 -11.86 -9.11 -12.07
N PRO A 273 -10.55 -9.16 -11.80
CA PRO A 273 -9.54 -9.24 -12.85
C PRO A 273 -9.64 -10.57 -13.58
N PRO A 274 -9.18 -10.65 -14.85
CA PRO A 274 -9.07 -11.93 -15.54
C PRO A 274 -8.20 -12.92 -14.74
N PRO A 275 -8.55 -14.22 -14.71
CA PRO A 275 -7.84 -15.21 -13.90
C PRO A 275 -6.33 -15.29 -14.18
N GLU A 276 -5.90 -15.07 -15.42
CA GLU A 276 -4.49 -15.04 -15.81
C GLU A 276 -3.70 -13.89 -15.19
N LEU A 277 -4.32 -12.72 -15.00
CA LEU A 277 -3.69 -11.59 -14.31
C LEU A 277 -3.56 -11.88 -12.81
N LEU A 278 -4.59 -12.47 -12.21
CA LEU A 278 -4.54 -12.86 -10.80
C LEU A 278 -3.48 -13.94 -10.54
N ALA A 279 -3.36 -14.91 -11.45
CA ALA A 279 -2.31 -15.93 -11.39
C ALA A 279 -0.91 -15.33 -11.48
N GLU A 280 -0.69 -14.34 -12.37
CA GLU A 280 0.59 -13.62 -12.45
C GLU A 280 0.89 -12.83 -11.17
N CYS A 281 -0.12 -12.22 -10.55
CA CYS A 281 0.06 -11.50 -9.29
C CYS A 281 0.52 -12.43 -8.16
N LEU A 282 -0.10 -13.61 -8.06
CA LEU A 282 0.30 -14.65 -7.11
C LEU A 282 1.71 -15.18 -7.41
N ALA A 283 2.04 -15.44 -8.68
CA ALA A 283 3.36 -15.91 -9.09
C ALA A 283 4.46 -14.87 -8.83
N THR A 284 4.18 -13.59 -9.06
CA THR A 284 5.07 -12.46 -8.74
C THR A 284 5.32 -12.37 -7.24
N THR A 285 4.26 -12.47 -6.44
CA THR A 285 4.36 -12.44 -4.97
C THR A 285 5.09 -13.67 -4.44
N GLN A 286 4.87 -14.85 -5.04
CA GLN A 286 5.59 -16.07 -4.67
C GLN A 286 7.09 -15.96 -4.98
N ARG A 287 7.47 -15.40 -6.14
CA ARG A 287 8.89 -15.13 -6.44
C ARG A 287 9.55 -14.21 -5.41
N ALA A 288 8.82 -13.20 -4.93
CA ALA A 288 9.31 -12.36 -3.83
C ALA A 288 9.42 -13.16 -2.52
N ALA A 289 8.46 -14.02 -2.21
CA ALA A 289 8.49 -14.90 -1.03
C ALA A 289 9.69 -15.86 -1.05
N ASP A 290 10.01 -16.41 -2.22
CA ASP A 290 11.11 -17.36 -2.44
C ASP A 290 12.48 -16.72 -2.17
N VAL A 291 12.61 -15.41 -2.39
CA VAL A 291 13.83 -14.63 -2.05
C VAL A 291 13.79 -13.99 -0.66
N GLY A 292 12.80 -14.36 0.17
CA GLY A 292 12.75 -14.02 1.59
C GLY A 292 11.74 -12.95 1.99
N TYR A 293 10.84 -12.52 1.10
CA TYR A 293 9.81 -11.56 1.46
C TYR A 293 8.78 -12.16 2.42
N ARG A 294 8.40 -11.42 3.46
CA ARG A 294 7.33 -11.77 4.41
C ARG A 294 6.57 -10.49 4.79
N GLY A 295 5.24 -10.54 4.80
CA GLY A 295 4.36 -9.41 5.09
C GLY A 295 3.30 -9.14 4.04
N LEU A 296 2.68 -7.96 4.14
CA LEU A 296 1.59 -7.50 3.26
C LEU A 296 2.13 -6.85 1.99
N CYS A 297 1.44 -6.96 0.88
CA CYS A 297 1.80 -6.24 -0.35
C CYS A 297 0.57 -5.92 -1.21
N SER A 298 0.71 -4.95 -2.11
CA SER A 298 -0.26 -4.62 -3.15
C SER A 298 0.42 -4.60 -4.50
N LEU A 299 -0.18 -5.25 -5.49
CA LEU A 299 0.23 -5.11 -6.89
C LEU A 299 -0.82 -4.29 -7.63
N ASP A 300 -0.38 -3.18 -8.20
CA ASP A 300 -1.26 -2.28 -8.94
C ASP A 300 -1.31 -2.78 -10.39
N CYS A 301 -2.51 -3.08 -10.87
CA CYS A 301 -2.72 -3.77 -12.13
C CYS A 301 -3.81 -3.08 -12.94
N ALA A 302 -3.77 -3.20 -14.26
CA ALA A 302 -4.79 -2.60 -15.10
C ALA A 302 -5.16 -3.46 -16.30
N GLN A 303 -6.37 -3.20 -16.80
CA GLN A 303 -6.78 -3.58 -18.13
C GLN A 303 -6.88 -2.32 -18.98
N THR A 304 -6.28 -2.33 -20.16
CA THR A 304 -6.33 -1.23 -21.11
C THR A 304 -7.56 -1.31 -22.02
N GLY A 305 -7.89 -0.22 -22.72
CA GLY A 305 -9.01 -0.19 -23.67
C GLY A 305 -8.89 -1.18 -24.84
N ASP A 306 -7.68 -1.59 -25.22
CA ASP A 306 -7.40 -2.64 -26.22
C ASP A 306 -7.29 -4.05 -25.60
N GLY A 307 -7.60 -4.20 -24.31
CA GLY A 307 -7.71 -5.48 -23.63
C GLY A 307 -6.40 -6.05 -23.07
N ARG A 308 -5.28 -5.33 -23.16
CA ARG A 308 -4.03 -5.75 -22.53
C ARG A 308 -4.15 -5.73 -21.01
N LEU A 309 -3.49 -6.68 -20.36
CA LEU A 309 -3.40 -6.78 -18.91
C LEU A 309 -1.98 -6.39 -18.50
N VAL A 310 -1.84 -5.49 -17.53
CA VAL A 310 -0.55 -4.91 -17.17
C VAL A 310 -0.40 -4.81 -15.65
N LEU A 311 0.76 -5.19 -15.12
CA LEU A 311 1.19 -4.84 -13.76
C LEU A 311 1.93 -3.50 -13.83
N LEU A 312 1.34 -2.48 -13.21
CA LEU A 312 1.82 -1.11 -13.22
C LEU A 312 2.94 -0.91 -12.21
N ASP A 313 2.71 -1.32 -10.95
CA ASP A 313 3.60 -1.09 -9.82
C ASP A 313 3.55 -2.24 -8.79
N LEU A 314 4.70 -2.51 -8.16
CA LEU A 314 4.84 -3.49 -7.09
C LEU A 314 5.04 -2.76 -5.76
N ASN A 315 4.13 -2.97 -4.81
CA ASN A 315 4.20 -2.34 -3.48
C ASN A 315 4.35 -3.42 -2.40
N PHE A 316 5.58 -3.87 -2.16
CA PHE A 316 5.92 -4.90 -1.16
C PHE A 316 6.07 -4.28 0.23
N ARG A 317 4.94 -3.83 0.78
CA ARG A 317 4.77 -3.16 2.08
C ARG A 317 3.29 -3.01 2.42
N ILE A 318 2.97 -2.62 3.65
CA ILE A 318 1.65 -2.10 4.01
C ILE A 318 1.26 -0.93 3.07
N THR A 319 0.07 -1.00 2.47
CA THR A 319 -0.45 0.02 1.56
C THR A 319 -1.76 0.65 2.04
N GLY A 320 -2.29 1.61 1.27
CA GLY A 320 -3.58 2.23 1.55
C GLY A 320 -4.76 1.26 1.50
N GLY A 321 -4.64 0.12 0.81
CA GLY A 321 -5.66 -0.92 0.77
C GLY A 321 -5.56 -1.93 1.93
N SER A 322 -4.36 -2.16 2.47
CA SER A 322 -4.12 -3.24 3.44
C SER A 322 -4.86 -3.01 4.77
N ILE A 323 -4.74 -1.81 5.35
CA ILE A 323 -5.34 -1.54 6.68
C ILE A 323 -6.86 -1.47 6.62
N PRO A 324 -7.52 -0.77 5.67
CA PRO A 324 -8.97 -0.77 5.60
C PRO A 324 -9.57 -2.16 5.40
N LEU A 325 -8.91 -3.05 4.65
CA LEU A 325 -9.37 -4.44 4.47
C LEU A 325 -9.30 -5.24 5.76
N LEU A 326 -8.16 -5.24 6.45
CA LEU A 326 -8.02 -5.95 7.73
C LEU A 326 -9.00 -5.39 8.78
N ALA A 327 -9.22 -4.07 8.74
CA ALA A 327 -10.20 -3.41 9.59
C ALA A 327 -11.61 -3.91 9.30
N LEU A 328 -12.03 -3.95 8.02
CA LEU A 328 -13.34 -4.45 7.61
C LEU A 328 -13.52 -5.94 7.96
N GLU A 329 -12.53 -6.79 7.68
CA GLU A 329 -12.52 -8.20 8.05
C GLU A 329 -12.68 -8.40 9.57
N SER A 330 -12.07 -7.53 10.38
CA SER A 330 -12.15 -7.60 11.84
C SER A 330 -13.54 -7.27 12.37
N VAL A 331 -14.18 -6.22 11.84
CA VAL A 331 -15.41 -5.66 12.42
C VAL A 331 -16.68 -6.14 11.72
N ARG A 332 -16.60 -6.43 10.42
CA ARG A 332 -17.71 -6.82 9.55
C ARG A 332 -17.26 -7.87 8.53
N PRO A 333 -16.83 -9.07 8.96
CA PRO A 333 -16.47 -10.15 8.03
C PRO A 333 -17.65 -10.60 7.16
N ASP A 334 -18.89 -10.29 7.58
CA ASP A 334 -20.13 -10.51 6.82
C ASP A 334 -20.33 -9.51 5.66
N ALA A 335 -19.61 -8.39 5.65
CA ALA A 335 -19.77 -7.29 4.69
C ALA A 335 -18.59 -7.12 3.73
N LEU A 336 -17.66 -8.08 3.68
CA LEU A 336 -16.47 -8.01 2.82
C LEU A 336 -16.80 -7.95 1.33
N ASP A 337 -17.89 -8.62 0.93
CA ASP A 337 -18.40 -8.61 -0.44
C ASP A 337 -19.27 -7.39 -0.73
N GLY A 338 -19.62 -6.60 0.29
CA GLY A 338 -20.42 -5.38 0.19
C GLY A 338 -19.59 -4.18 -0.28
N PRO A 339 -20.22 -3.15 -0.88
CA PRO A 339 -19.51 -1.98 -1.34
C PRO A 339 -18.89 -1.20 -0.18
N ALA A 340 -17.60 -0.88 -0.32
CA ALA A 340 -16.92 0.04 0.57
C ALA A 340 -15.90 0.91 -0.16
N GLU A 341 -15.64 2.11 0.37
CA GLU A 341 -14.67 3.06 -0.19
C GLU A 341 -13.82 3.70 0.90
N SER A 342 -12.51 3.79 0.68
CA SER A 342 -11.61 4.50 1.59
C SER A 342 -11.59 6.01 1.29
N LEU A 343 -11.39 6.79 2.34
CA LEU A 343 -11.27 8.24 2.26
C LEU A 343 -10.17 8.72 3.22
N LYS A 344 -9.39 9.71 2.79
CA LYS A 344 -8.46 10.44 3.65
C LYS A 344 -8.98 11.86 3.89
N LEU A 345 -9.25 12.20 5.13
CA LEU A 345 -9.51 13.59 5.54
C LEU A 345 -8.25 14.20 6.12
N THR A 346 -8.01 15.48 5.82
CA THR A 346 -6.87 16.22 6.35
C THR A 346 -7.29 17.66 6.62
N VAL A 347 -7.11 18.12 7.86
CA VAL A 347 -7.56 19.43 8.32
C VAL A 347 -6.48 20.13 9.15
N ALA A 348 -6.44 21.45 9.10
CA ALA A 348 -5.59 22.28 9.96
C ALA A 348 -6.26 22.55 11.33
N ALA A 349 -6.74 21.48 11.98
CA ALA A 349 -7.45 21.52 13.26
C ALA A 349 -7.01 20.35 14.16
N PRO A 350 -7.21 20.45 15.49
CA PRO A 350 -7.00 19.34 16.42
C PRO A 350 -7.81 18.10 16.06
N MET A 351 -7.30 16.91 16.36
CA MET A 351 -7.98 15.64 16.09
C MET A 351 -9.37 15.56 16.75
N ALA A 352 -9.50 16.12 17.97
CA ALA A 352 -10.74 16.10 18.71
C ALA A 352 -11.89 16.82 17.98
N ASP A 353 -11.60 17.91 17.29
CA ASP A 353 -12.60 18.68 16.53
C ASP A 353 -13.07 17.86 15.33
N LEU A 354 -12.14 17.28 14.58
CA LEU A 354 -12.46 16.40 13.45
C LEU A 354 -13.28 15.17 13.88
N LEU A 355 -12.96 14.57 15.03
CA LEU A 355 -13.74 13.45 15.58
C LEU A 355 -15.14 13.89 16.04
N ALA A 356 -15.28 15.11 16.58
CA ALA A 356 -16.57 15.67 16.95
C ALA A 356 -17.46 15.88 15.72
N ASP A 357 -16.89 16.41 14.64
CA ASP A 357 -17.59 16.64 13.36
C ASP A 357 -18.06 15.33 12.71
N LEU A 358 -17.27 14.25 12.84
CA LEU A 358 -17.61 12.92 12.31
C LEU A 358 -18.58 12.14 13.19
N ARG A 359 -18.81 12.55 14.44
CA ARG A 359 -19.65 11.82 15.41
C ARG A 359 -21.05 11.47 14.88
N PRO A 360 -21.80 12.38 14.21
CA PRO A 360 -23.11 12.04 13.67
C PRO A 360 -23.04 10.92 12.62
N ALA A 361 -22.04 10.96 11.74
CA ALA A 361 -21.85 9.95 10.69
C ALA A 361 -21.44 8.59 11.28
N LEU A 362 -20.56 8.57 12.28
CA LEU A 362 -20.19 7.35 13.01
C LEU A 362 -21.39 6.73 13.72
N ALA A 363 -22.22 7.55 14.37
CA ALA A 363 -23.42 7.08 15.07
C ALA A 363 -24.49 6.52 14.12
N ALA A 364 -24.57 7.02 12.88
CA ALA A 364 -25.47 6.50 11.85
C ALA A 364 -25.05 5.13 11.30
N GLY A 365 -23.80 4.70 11.54
CA GLY A 365 -23.23 3.47 11.00
C GLY A 365 -22.84 3.56 9.52
N GLY A 366 -22.08 2.58 9.04
CA GLY A 366 -21.54 2.57 7.67
C GLY A 366 -20.31 3.46 7.48
N LEU A 367 -19.65 3.85 8.59
CA LEU A 367 -18.40 4.59 8.59
C LEU A 367 -17.48 4.01 9.67
N LEU A 368 -16.23 3.75 9.32
CA LEU A 368 -15.19 3.28 10.22
C LEU A 368 -13.96 4.18 10.13
N ILE A 369 -13.39 4.54 11.28
CA ILE A 369 -12.06 5.15 11.33
C ILE A 369 -11.03 4.02 11.27
N THR A 370 -10.11 4.06 10.32
CA THR A 370 -9.09 3.02 10.11
C THR A 370 -7.68 3.48 10.46
N SER A 371 -7.47 4.78 10.66
CA SER A 371 -6.24 5.36 11.19
C SER A 371 -6.45 6.84 11.50
N GLY A 372 -5.63 7.39 12.41
CA GLY A 372 -5.49 8.83 12.57
C GLY A 372 -4.05 9.24 12.85
N HIS A 373 -3.73 10.50 12.59
CA HIS A 373 -2.46 11.12 12.98
C HIS A 373 -2.68 12.61 13.26
N ASP A 374 -2.27 13.08 14.43
CA ASP A 374 -2.29 14.48 14.84
C ASP A 374 -0.85 14.98 15.04
N THR A 375 -0.42 15.92 14.22
CA THR A 375 0.94 16.44 14.29
C THR A 375 1.20 17.26 15.55
N THR A 376 0.17 17.75 16.25
CA THR A 376 0.34 18.51 17.51
C THR A 376 0.93 17.66 18.64
N ARG A 377 0.89 16.33 18.50
CA ARG A 377 1.53 15.37 19.41
C ARG A 377 2.94 14.97 18.99
N THR A 378 3.45 15.52 17.90
CA THR A 378 4.80 15.30 17.37
C THR A 378 5.65 16.57 17.48
N ASP A 379 6.92 16.52 17.08
CA ASP A 379 7.76 17.72 17.00
C ASP A 379 7.67 18.39 15.61
N SER A 380 6.66 18.05 14.82
CA SER A 380 6.40 18.70 13.53
C SER A 380 5.96 20.15 13.73
N PRO A 381 6.52 21.12 12.97
CA PRO A 381 6.07 22.50 13.03
C PRO A 381 4.71 22.72 12.35
N VAL A 382 4.27 21.77 11.52
CA VAL A 382 2.95 21.81 10.85
C VAL A 382 1.90 21.37 11.85
N ARG A 383 0.79 22.10 11.97
CA ARG A 383 -0.37 21.71 12.78
C ARG A 383 -1.48 21.19 11.88
N GLN A 384 -1.69 19.88 11.91
CA GLN A 384 -2.60 19.19 11.02
C GLN A 384 -3.05 17.87 11.66
N SER A 385 -4.31 17.53 11.45
CA SER A 385 -4.86 16.20 11.74
C SER A 385 -5.24 15.50 10.44
N THR A 386 -4.94 14.22 10.36
CA THR A 386 -5.31 13.36 9.23
C THR A 386 -6.04 12.14 9.75
N LEU A 387 -7.20 11.82 9.14
CA LEU A 387 -7.92 10.57 9.36
C LEU A 387 -7.98 9.76 8.08
N GLN A 388 -7.84 8.44 8.22
CA GLN A 388 -8.23 7.48 7.20
C GLN A 388 -9.55 6.86 7.63
N LEU A 389 -10.48 6.82 6.70
CA LEU A 389 -11.84 6.37 6.90
C LEU A 389 -12.17 5.27 5.88
N LEU A 390 -13.10 4.40 6.25
CA LEU A 390 -13.75 3.46 5.34
C LEU A 390 -15.26 3.67 5.44
N VAL A 391 -15.87 4.06 4.33
CA VAL A 391 -17.33 4.15 4.17
C VAL A 391 -17.80 2.82 3.61
N TYR A 392 -18.82 2.21 4.20
CA TYR A 392 -19.35 0.91 3.75
C TYR A 392 -20.87 0.87 3.89
N GLY A 393 -21.51 0.03 3.08
CA GLY A 393 -22.96 -0.10 3.05
C GLY A 393 -23.39 -1.25 2.15
N ASP A 394 -24.66 -1.26 1.77
CA ASP A 394 -25.25 -2.29 0.91
C ASP A 394 -25.39 -1.82 -0.55
N ASP A 395 -25.36 -0.50 -0.79
CA ASP A 395 -25.54 0.12 -2.09
C ASP A 395 -24.30 0.95 -2.50
N PRO A 396 -23.68 0.69 -3.69
CA PRO A 396 -22.48 1.40 -4.12
C PRO A 396 -22.67 2.90 -4.35
N ASP A 397 -23.86 3.33 -4.82
CA ASP A 397 -24.14 4.73 -5.10
C ASP A 397 -24.31 5.51 -3.78
N GLU A 398 -24.97 4.90 -2.79
CA GLU A 398 -25.06 5.44 -1.44
C GLU A 398 -23.67 5.58 -0.78
N VAL A 399 -22.82 4.57 -0.87
CA VAL A 399 -21.45 4.62 -0.34
C VAL A 399 -20.67 5.76 -1.00
N THR A 400 -20.77 5.90 -2.32
CA THR A 400 -20.13 6.99 -3.07
C THR A 400 -20.66 8.35 -2.63
N ALA A 401 -21.97 8.51 -2.47
CA ALA A 401 -22.59 9.76 -2.06
C ALA A 401 -22.20 10.17 -0.63
N ARG A 402 -22.18 9.21 0.31
CA ARG A 402 -21.74 9.42 1.70
C ARG A 402 -20.27 9.84 1.76
N ARG A 403 -19.40 9.16 0.99
CA ARG A 403 -17.98 9.52 0.88
C ARG A 403 -17.80 10.96 0.37
N ALA A 404 -18.49 11.34 -0.71
CA ALA A 404 -18.42 12.68 -1.28
C ALA A 404 -18.92 13.76 -0.31
N ALA A 405 -19.96 13.48 0.47
CA ALA A 405 -20.45 14.41 1.49
C ALA A 405 -19.42 14.64 2.63
N LEU A 406 -18.69 13.58 3.02
CA LEU A 406 -17.61 13.68 4.02
C LEU A 406 -16.42 14.50 3.48
N GLU A 407 -16.05 14.32 2.21
CA GLU A 407 -15.02 15.13 1.54
C GLU A 407 -15.37 16.61 1.54
N ALA A 408 -16.58 16.95 1.10
CA ALA A 408 -17.05 18.32 1.01
C ALA A 408 -17.06 19.03 2.38
N THR A 409 -17.32 18.29 3.46
CA THR A 409 -17.32 18.85 4.83
C THR A 409 -15.92 19.26 5.28
N ALA A 410 -14.88 18.56 4.82
CA ALA A 410 -13.50 18.82 5.18
C ALA A 410 -12.80 19.84 4.26
N GLY A 411 -13.53 20.43 3.30
CA GLY A 411 -13.00 21.42 2.36
C GLY A 411 -12.07 20.83 1.30
N HIS A 412 -12.24 19.54 0.96
CA HIS A 412 -11.55 18.86 -0.15
C HIS A 412 -12.41 18.83 -1.40
#